data_AF-A0A0S1Y6K3-F1
#
_entry.id   AF-A0A0S1Y6K3-F1
#
_cell.length_a   1.000
_cell.length_b   1.000
_cell.length_c   1.000
_cell.angle_alpha   90.00
_cell.angle_beta   90.00
_cell.angle_gamma   90.00
#
_symmetry.space_group_name_H-M   'P 1'
#
loop_
_entity.id
_entity.type
_entity.pdbx_description
1 polymer ?
#
loop_
_entity_poly.entity_id
_entity_poly.type
_entity_poly.pdbx_seq_one_letter_code
_entity_poly.pdbx_strand_id
1 'polypeptide(L)'
;MNNSIQPRLTRRATHVLDDTPIHVGDIVHLQPEDGPGITARVIYNTPFNGATTYTTDLVPCVAENGRVRKQRFRFRHEHVHRIESIRG
;
A
#
# COMPACT_ATOMS: atom_id res chain seq x y z
N MET A 1 25.24 -0.10 0.49
CA MET A 1 24.00 -0.83 0.15
C MET A 1 22.85 -0.10 0.82
N ASN A 2 22.07 0.70 0.09
CA ASN A 2 20.91 1.37 0.65
C ASN A 2 19.79 0.34 0.82
N ASN A 3 19.73 -0.29 1.99
CA ASN A 3 18.52 -0.99 2.42
C ASN A 3 17.43 0.08 2.57
N SER A 4 16.67 0.36 1.50
CA SER A 4 15.39 1.04 1.67
C SER A 4 14.49 0.02 2.38
N ILE A 5 14.55 0.00 3.70
CA ILE A 5 13.59 -0.71 4.52
C ILE A 5 12.26 -0.03 4.22
N GLN A 6 11.44 -0.70 3.40
CA GLN A 6 10.09 -0.25 3.17
C GLN A 6 9.37 -0.27 4.52
N PRO A 7 8.63 0.78 4.89
CA PRO A 7 7.89 0.78 6.15
C PRO A 7 6.94 -0.42 6.20
N ARG A 8 6.88 -1.07 7.36
CA ARG A 8 5.96 -2.16 7.61
C ARG A 8 4.53 -1.61 7.61
N LEU A 9 3.60 -2.40 7.08
CA LEU A 9 2.19 -2.02 7.01
C LEU A 9 1.39 -2.85 8.01
N THR A 10 0.48 -2.17 8.70
CA THR A 10 -0.46 -2.77 9.63
C THR A 10 -1.48 -3.60 8.86
N ARG A 11 -1.64 -4.87 9.26
CA ARG A 11 -2.69 -5.75 8.77
C ARG A 11 -4.06 -5.25 9.21
N ARG A 12 -5.02 -5.22 8.29
CA ARG A 12 -6.43 -4.94 8.57
C ARG A 12 -6.97 -6.02 9.52
N ALA A 13 -7.65 -5.60 10.59
CA ALA A 13 -8.24 -6.53 11.57
C ALA A 13 -9.56 -7.17 11.09
N THR A 14 -10.19 -6.61 10.07
CA THR A 14 -11.51 -7.03 9.57
C THR A 14 -11.38 -7.78 8.23
N HIS A 15 -12.37 -8.61 7.93
CA HIS A 15 -12.44 -9.38 6.68
C HIS A 15 -13.31 -8.73 5.60
N VAL A 16 -13.78 -7.50 5.82
CA VAL A 16 -14.82 -6.84 4.99
C VAL A 16 -14.40 -6.68 3.53
N LEU A 17 -13.10 -6.56 3.26
CA LEU A 17 -12.58 -6.36 1.91
C LEU A 17 -12.08 -7.66 1.27
N ASP A 18 -12.06 -8.80 1.96
CA ASP A 18 -11.34 -10.01 1.52
C ASP A 18 -11.77 -10.47 0.11
N ASP A 19 -13.05 -10.33 -0.21
CA ASP A 19 -13.62 -10.65 -1.53
C ASP A 19 -13.61 -9.47 -2.51
N THR A 20 -13.13 -8.30 -2.09
CA THR A 20 -13.02 -7.11 -2.94
C THR A 20 -11.71 -7.14 -3.72
N PRO A 21 -11.74 -7.26 -5.06
CA PRO A 21 -10.54 -7.27 -5.88
C PRO A 21 -9.87 -5.89 -5.90
N ILE A 22 -8.54 -5.88 -6.00
CA ILE A 22 -7.72 -4.68 -6.18
C ILE A 22 -7.14 -4.70 -7.58
N HIS A 23 -7.33 -3.62 -8.33
CA HIS A 23 -6.84 -3.45 -9.70
C HIS A 23 -5.79 -2.34 -9.79
N VAL A 24 -5.00 -2.37 -10.86
CA VAL A 24 -4.16 -1.23 -11.24
C VAL A 24 -5.08 -0.04 -11.56
N GLY A 25 -4.78 1.11 -10.98
CA GLY A 25 -5.58 2.33 -11.07
C GLY A 25 -6.41 2.63 -9.82
N ASP A 26 -6.75 1.63 -9.01
CA ASP A 26 -7.52 1.84 -7.77
C ASP A 26 -6.71 2.67 -6.76
N ILE A 27 -7.42 3.41 -5.92
CA ILE A 27 -6.83 4.13 -4.79
C ILE A 27 -7.00 3.27 -3.54
N VAL A 28 -5.89 2.95 -2.88
CA VAL A 28 -5.88 2.17 -1.64
C VAL A 28 -5.48 3.03 -0.45
N HIS A 29 -6.09 2.73 0.69
CA HIS A 29 -5.71 3.30 1.98
C HIS A 29 -4.91 2.26 2.74
N LEU A 30 -3.68 2.60 3.10
CA LEU A 30 -2.74 1.75 3.83
C LEU A 30 -2.36 2.42 5.15
N GLN A 31 -1.99 1.62 6.15
CA GLN A 31 -1.56 2.12 7.44
C GLN A 31 -0.14 1.63 7.73
N PRO A 32 0.90 2.47 7.65
CA PRO A 32 2.22 2.15 8.18
C PRO A 32 2.14 1.79 9.67
N GLU A 33 3.00 0.89 10.16
CA GLU A 33 3.15 0.61 11.60
C GLU A 33 3.57 1.90 12.34
N ASP A 34 4.49 2.64 11.74
CA ASP A 34 5.01 3.90 12.26
C ASP A 34 4.60 5.06 11.35
N GLY A 35 3.53 5.77 11.72
CA GLY A 35 3.14 7.03 11.08
C GLY A 35 1.67 7.12 10.66
N PRO A 36 1.30 8.20 9.92
CA PRO A 36 -0.07 8.42 9.49
C PRO A 36 -0.46 7.44 8.36
N GLY A 37 -1.76 7.21 8.25
CA GLY A 37 -2.33 6.49 7.11
C GLY A 37 -1.98 7.18 5.78
N ILE A 38 -1.81 6.37 4.74
CA ILE A 38 -1.48 6.84 3.39
C ILE A 38 -2.57 6.43 2.42
N THR A 39 -2.81 7.30 1.43
CA THR A 39 -3.71 7.05 0.31
C THR A 39 -2.90 7.08 -0.97
N ALA A 40 -2.95 6.02 -1.76
CA ALA A 40 -2.10 5.90 -2.94
C ALA A 40 -2.73 5.07 -4.05
N ARG A 41 -2.40 5.43 -5.29
CA ARG A 41 -2.83 4.68 -6.48
C ARG A 41 -2.01 3.41 -6.66
N VAL A 42 -2.66 2.31 -6.99
CA VAL A 42 -2.01 1.06 -7.40
C VAL A 42 -1.50 1.20 -8.83
N ILE A 43 -0.22 0.95 -9.06
CA ILE A 43 0.40 1.05 -10.40
C ILE A 43 0.82 -0.31 -10.96
N TYR A 44 0.91 -1.34 -10.10
CA TYR A 44 1.39 -2.64 -10.50
C TYR A 44 0.87 -3.72 -9.54
N ASN A 45 0.61 -4.91 -10.08
CA ASN A 45 0.31 -6.12 -9.32
C ASN A 45 1.14 -7.29 -9.85
N THR A 46 1.55 -8.18 -8.95
CA THR A 46 2.31 -9.38 -9.29
C THR A 46 1.75 -10.55 -8.50
N PRO A 47 0.99 -11.45 -9.13
CA PRO A 47 0.62 -12.71 -8.52
C PRO A 47 1.86 -13.62 -8.44
N PHE A 48 2.12 -14.19 -7.27
CA PHE A 48 3.21 -15.15 -7.05
C PHE A 48 2.82 -16.11 -5.91
N ASN A 49 2.88 -17.43 -6.17
CA ASN A 49 2.58 -18.49 -5.21
C ASN A 49 1.26 -18.30 -4.42
N GLY A 50 0.16 -18.00 -5.13
CA GLY A 50 -1.16 -17.87 -4.51
C GLY A 50 -1.39 -16.57 -3.73
N ALA A 51 -0.42 -15.65 -3.72
CA ALA A 51 -0.58 -14.32 -3.16
C ALA A 51 -0.29 -13.25 -4.21
N THR A 52 -1.03 -12.14 -4.18
CA THR A 52 -0.76 -10.99 -5.04
C THR A 52 -0.05 -9.90 -4.23
N THR A 53 1.11 -9.47 -4.72
CA THR A 53 1.78 -8.28 -4.22
C THR A 53 1.42 -7.10 -5.11
N TYR A 54 0.98 -6.01 -4.51
CA TYR A 54 0.62 -4.77 -5.18
C TYR A 54 1.68 -3.71 -4.91
N THR A 55 1.84 -2.77 -5.82
CA THR A 55 2.76 -1.64 -5.67
C THR A 55 2.03 -0.33 -5.91
N THR A 56 2.21 0.62 -5.00
CA THR A 56 1.68 1.98 -5.13
C THR A 56 2.52 2.85 -6.06
N ASP A 57 1.95 3.94 -6.53
CA ASP A 57 2.72 5.08 -7.05
C ASP A 57 3.60 5.70 -5.94
N LEU A 58 4.44 6.66 -6.32
CA LEU A 58 5.30 7.39 -5.39
C LEU A 58 4.46 8.19 -4.38
N VAL A 59 4.56 7.80 -3.11
CA VAL A 59 3.95 8.47 -1.97
C VAL A 59 4.99 9.38 -1.29
N PRO A 60 4.68 10.66 -1.03
CA PRO A 60 5.52 11.51 -0.20
C PRO A 60 5.45 11.05 1.25
N CYS A 61 6.59 10.71 1.83
CA CYS A 61 6.75 10.36 3.24
C CYS A 61 7.78 11.30 3.87
N VAL A 62 7.51 11.74 5.09
CA VAL A 62 8.47 12.55 5.86
C VAL A 62 9.45 11.58 6.52
N ALA A 63 10.73 11.70 6.19
CA ALA A 63 11.79 10.96 6.87
C ALA A 63 12.08 11.58 8.25
N GLU A 64 12.74 10.83 9.14
CA GLU A 64 13.11 11.27 10.49
C GLU A 64 13.87 12.61 10.52
N ASN A 65 14.64 12.91 9.47
CA ASN A 65 15.37 14.16 9.33
C ASN A 65 14.54 15.34 8.77
N GLY A 66 13.21 15.20 8.74
CA GLY A 66 12.28 16.20 8.22
C GLY A 66 12.24 16.33 6.70
N ARG A 67 13.05 15.57 5.95
CA ARG A 67 13.04 15.62 4.48
C ARG A 67 11.89 14.79 3.92
N VAL A 68 11.17 15.35 2.96
CA VAL A 68 10.19 14.60 2.18
C VAL A 68 10.91 13.70 1.20
N ARG A 69 10.67 12.39 1.30
CA ARG A 69 11.11 11.39 0.34
C ARG A 69 9.91 10.79 -0.34
N LYS A 70 10.04 10.55 -1.65
CA LYS A 70 9.03 9.81 -2.40
C LYS A 70 9.40 8.34 -2.42
N GLN A 71 8.50 7.47 -2.01
CA GLN A 71 8.72 6.03 -2.04
C GLN A 71 7.47 5.27 -2.48
N ARG A 72 7.67 4.06 -3.00
CA ARG A 72 6.58 3.14 -3.34
C ARG A 72 6.39 2.16 -2.20
N PHE A 73 5.14 1.78 -1.96
CA PHE A 73 4.79 0.76 -0.99
C PHE A 73 4.39 -0.52 -1.73
N ARG A 74 5.01 -1.63 -1.35
CA ARG A 74 4.57 -2.98 -1.71
C ARG A 74 3.68 -3.54 -0.62
N PHE A 75 2.50 -4.02 -0.99
CA PHE A 75 1.52 -4.47 -0.03
C PHE A 75 0.77 -5.70 -0.51
N ARG A 76 0.11 -6.37 0.42
CA ARG A 76 -0.81 -7.48 0.16
C ARG A 76 -2.23 -7.01 0.47
N HIS A 77 -3.21 -7.76 -0.01
CA HIS A 77 -4.62 -7.45 0.22
C HIS A 77 -4.94 -7.19 1.70
N GLU A 78 -4.38 -8.00 2.60
CA GLU A 78 -4.56 -7.90 4.05
C GLU A 78 -4.06 -6.58 4.67
N HIS A 79 -3.27 -5.78 3.97
CA HIS A 79 -2.78 -4.48 4.46
C HIS A 79 -3.69 -3.31 4.08
N VAL A 80 -4.71 -3.53 3.24
CA VAL A 80 -5.58 -2.46 2.75
C VAL A 80 -6.68 -2.18 3.76
N HIS A 81 -6.96 -0.93 4.08
CA HIS A 81 -8.04 -0.56 5.02
C HIS A 81 -9.28 -0.03 4.30
N ARG A 82 -9.10 0.47 3.07
CA ARG A 82 -10.17 0.93 2.18
C ARG A 82 -9.69 0.89 0.72
N ILE A 83 -10.61 0.60 -0.20
CA ILE A 83 -10.39 0.65 -1.64
C ILE A 83 -11.39 1.66 -2.23
N GLU A 84 -10.91 2.56 -3.06
CA GLU A 84 -11.73 3.41 -3.93
C GLU A 84 -11.47 2.95 -5.36
N SER A 85 -12.43 2.18 -5.88
CA SER A 85 -12.35 1.62 -7.22
C SER A 85 -12.54 2.69 -8.27
N ILE A 86 -11.71 2.68 -9.31
CA ILE A 86 -11.92 3.55 -10.48
C ILE A 86 -13.04 3.05 -11.40
N ARG A 87 -13.58 1.86 -11.15
CA ARG A 87 -14.62 1.17 -11.94
C ARG A 87 -15.99 1.17 -11.23
N GLY A 88 -16.38 2.32 -10.67
CA GLY A 88 -17.69 2.49 -10.01
C GLY A 88 -18.86 1.95 -10.83
#